data_AF-A0A5J6HN74-F1
#
_entry.id   AF-A0A5J6HN74-F1
#
_cell.length_a   1.000
_cell.length_b   1.000
_cell.length_c   1.000
_cell.angle_alpha   90.00
_cell.angle_beta   90.00
_cell.angle_gamma   90.00
#
_symmetry.space_group_name_H-M   'P 1'
#
loop_
_entity.id
_entity.type
_entity.pdbx_description
1 polymer ?
#
loop_
_entity_poly.entity_id
_entity_poly.type
_entity_poly.pdbx_seq_one_letter_code
_entity_poly.pdbx_strand_id
1 'polypeptide(L)'
;MTGTTSEELLAAQACLRLLHTARAALSDPSEVPPATAATLLAGPIAEADDALRRAGLAGNEAVLIERIYDLAPPPRSAAQDAIPGVTRPRAREGSQS
;
A
#
# COMPACT_ATOMS: atom_id res chain seq x y z
N MET A 1 -11.56 -18.43 -7.17
CA MET A 1 -11.97 -17.09 -6.70
C MET A 1 -10.86 -16.48 -5.82
N THR A 2 -9.69 -16.18 -6.37
CA THR A 2 -8.53 -15.69 -5.59
C THR A 2 -8.11 -14.26 -5.96
N GLY A 3 -8.88 -13.57 -6.83
CA GLY A 3 -8.57 -12.21 -7.27
C GLY A 3 -9.19 -11.09 -6.42
N THR A 4 -10.25 -11.37 -5.67
CA THR A 4 -11.04 -10.32 -4.98
C THR A 4 -10.28 -9.68 -3.81
N THR A 5 -9.63 -10.49 -2.97
CA THR A 5 -8.88 -9.97 -1.81
C THR A 5 -7.67 -9.11 -2.20
N SER A 6 -7.05 -9.39 -3.34
CA SER A 6 -5.94 -8.57 -3.84
C SER A 6 -6.42 -7.21 -4.35
N GLU A 7 -7.56 -7.16 -5.04
CA GLU A 7 -8.15 -5.89 -5.51
C GLU A 7 -8.72 -5.08 -4.35
N GLU A 8 -9.35 -5.73 -3.35
CA GLU A 8 -9.80 -5.08 -2.10
C GLU A 8 -8.62 -4.44 -1.34
N LEU A 9 -7.47 -5.12 -1.25
CA LEU A 9 -6.25 -4.58 -0.66
C LEU A 9 -5.71 -3.36 -1.43
N LEU A 10 -5.70 -3.42 -2.76
CA LEU A 10 -5.26 -2.29 -3.60
C LEU A 10 -6.20 -1.09 -3.45
N ALA A 11 -7.52 -1.33 -3.38
CA ALA A 11 -8.51 -0.29 -3.10
C ALA A 11 -8.29 0.36 -1.73
N ALA A 12 -8.11 -0.44 -0.67
CA ALA A 12 -7.81 0.08 0.66
C ALA A 12 -6.53 0.94 0.68
N GLN A 13 -5.46 0.48 0.01
CA GLN A 13 -4.20 1.23 -0.09
C GLN A 13 -4.37 2.56 -0.85
N ALA A 14 -5.12 2.56 -1.95
CA ALA A 14 -5.42 3.77 -2.70
C ALA A 14 -6.21 4.78 -1.87
N CYS A 15 -7.25 4.32 -1.14
CA CYS A 15 -8.02 5.17 -0.23
C CYS A 15 -7.17 5.76 0.91
N LEU A 16 -6.27 4.97 1.52
CA LEU A 16 -5.38 5.46 2.57
C LEU A 16 -4.39 6.50 2.04
N ARG A 17 -3.84 6.29 0.83
CA ARG A 17 -2.97 7.27 0.19
C ARG A 17 -3.71 8.55 -0.13
N LEU A 18 -4.92 8.48 -0.67
CA LEU A 18 -5.78 9.66 -0.87
C LEU A 18 -6.00 10.39 0.46
N LEU A 19 -6.31 9.68 1.54
CA LEU A 19 -6.50 10.29 2.87
C LEU A 19 -5.23 10.99 3.38
N HIS A 20 -4.07 10.37 3.21
CA HIS A 20 -2.79 10.97 3.59
C HIS A 20 -2.48 12.22 2.76
N THR A 21 -2.70 12.17 1.45
CA THR A 21 -2.50 13.33 0.58
C THR A 21 -3.49 14.45 0.90
N ALA A 22 -4.76 14.13 1.15
CA ALA A 22 -5.77 15.10 1.59
C ALA A 22 -5.37 15.75 2.91
N ARG A 23 -4.90 14.96 3.88
CA ARG A 23 -4.40 15.51 5.14
C ARG A 23 -3.24 16.46 4.90
N ALA A 24 -2.22 16.06 4.14
CA ALA A 24 -1.08 16.92 3.84
C ALA A 24 -1.49 18.21 3.11
N ALA A 25 -2.35 18.10 2.09
CA ALA A 25 -2.75 19.23 1.27
C ALA A 25 -3.71 20.21 1.97
N LEU A 26 -4.44 19.76 3.00
CA LEU A 26 -5.48 20.55 3.67
C LEU A 26 -5.13 20.91 5.12
N SER A 27 -3.98 20.46 5.66
CA SER A 27 -3.60 20.71 7.06
C SER A 27 -3.33 22.19 7.35
N ASP A 28 -2.73 22.91 6.41
CA ASP A 28 -2.51 24.35 6.53
C ASP A 28 -2.92 25.09 5.24
N PRO A 29 -4.09 25.78 5.25
CA PRO A 29 -4.57 26.54 4.11
C PRO A 29 -3.68 27.74 3.74
N SER A 30 -2.80 28.18 4.64
CA SER A 30 -1.84 29.26 4.38
C SER A 30 -0.61 28.78 3.60
N GLU A 31 -0.25 27.50 3.73
CA GLU A 31 0.86 26.88 2.99
C GLU A 31 0.43 26.36 1.61
N VAL A 32 -0.79 25.80 1.52
CA VAL A 32 -1.31 25.23 0.28
C VAL A 32 -2.60 25.94 -0.15
N PRO A 33 -2.54 26.79 -1.19
CA PRO A 33 -3.74 27.41 -1.74
C PRO A 33 -4.77 26.37 -2.21
N PRO A 34 -6.08 26.66 -2.12
CA PRO A 34 -7.13 25.70 -2.50
C PRO A 34 -7.02 25.13 -3.90
N ALA A 35 -6.61 25.95 -4.89
CA ALA A 35 -6.42 25.50 -6.27
C ALA A 35 -5.25 24.49 -6.40
N THR A 36 -4.19 24.69 -5.62
CA THR A 36 -3.05 23.78 -5.55
C THR A 36 -3.45 22.47 -4.88
N ALA A 37 -4.19 22.53 -3.76
CA ALA A 37 -4.72 21.34 -3.09
C ALA A 37 -5.62 20.51 -4.03
N ALA A 38 -6.52 21.15 -4.78
CA ALA A 38 -7.35 20.47 -5.77
C ALA A 38 -6.52 19.75 -6.84
N THR A 39 -5.44 20.39 -7.33
CA THR A 39 -4.53 19.79 -8.32
C THR A 39 -3.78 18.59 -7.73
N LEU A 40 -3.30 18.69 -6.49
CA LEU A 40 -2.59 17.60 -5.79
C LEU A 40 -3.49 16.39 -5.52
N LEU A 41 -4.80 16.61 -5.31
CA LEU A 41 -5.76 15.55 -5.00
C LEU A 41 -6.34 14.86 -6.24
N ALA A 42 -6.31 15.49 -7.42
CA ALA A 42 -6.92 14.94 -8.63
C ALA A 42 -6.40 13.52 -8.98
N GLY A 43 -5.08 13.31 -8.91
CA GLY A 43 -4.47 12.00 -9.17
C GLY A 43 -4.91 10.92 -8.16
N PRO A 44 -4.68 11.14 -6.85
CA PRO A 44 -5.11 10.19 -5.81
C PRO A 44 -6.62 9.90 -5.79
N ILE A 45 -7.47 10.87 -6.13
CA ILE A 45 -8.92 10.64 -6.28
C ILE A 45 -9.19 9.67 -7.43
N ALA A 46 -8.66 9.94 -8.62
CA ALA A 46 -8.86 9.08 -9.79
C ALA A 46 -8.33 7.66 -9.56
N GLU A 47 -7.21 7.54 -8.85
CA GLU A 47 -6.63 6.24 -8.51
C GLU A 47 -7.49 5.44 -7.51
N ALA A 48 -8.02 6.10 -6.48
CA ALA A 48 -8.93 5.46 -5.53
C ALA A 48 -10.22 5.00 -6.23
N ASP A 49 -10.81 5.84 -7.09
CA ASP A 49 -12.00 5.50 -7.87
C ASP A 49 -11.77 4.30 -8.79
N ASP A 50 -10.63 4.25 -9.48
CA ASP A 50 -10.25 3.13 -10.33
C ASP A 50 -10.07 1.83 -9.53
N ALA A 51 -9.40 1.90 -8.38
CA ALA A 51 -9.15 0.73 -7.53
C ALA A 51 -10.46 0.19 -6.92
N LEU A 52 -11.34 1.07 -6.44
CA LEU A 52 -12.67 0.71 -5.95
C LEU A 52 -13.51 0.05 -7.05
N ARG A 53 -13.45 0.56 -8.29
CA ARG A 53 -14.16 -0.04 -9.43
C ARG A 53 -13.66 -1.44 -9.75
N ARG A 54 -12.33 -1.66 -9.73
CA ARG A 54 -11.73 -2.98 -9.96
C ARG A 54 -12.08 -3.99 -8.88
N ALA A 55 -12.17 -3.54 -7.63
CA ALA A 55 -12.62 -4.35 -6.51
C ALA A 55 -14.15 -4.63 -6.51
N GLY A 56 -14.92 -3.99 -7.40
CA GLY A 56 -16.39 -4.07 -7.41
C GLY A 56 -17.06 -3.33 -6.24
N LEU A 57 -16.36 -2.37 -5.65
CA LEU A 57 -16.77 -1.62 -4.46
C LEU A 57 -17.12 -0.16 -4.74
N ALA A 58 -17.07 0.30 -6.00
CA ALA A 58 -17.53 1.63 -6.37
C ALA A 58 -19.01 1.83 -5.96
N GLY A 59 -19.28 2.82 -5.12
CA GLY A 59 -20.60 3.09 -4.54
C GLY A 59 -20.99 2.18 -3.36
N ASN A 60 -20.10 1.27 -2.92
CA ASN A 60 -20.26 0.38 -1.78
C ASN A 60 -19.06 0.45 -0.82
N GLU A 61 -18.47 1.64 -0.67
CA GLU A 61 -17.22 1.86 0.07
C GLU A 61 -17.35 1.48 1.55
N ALA A 62 -18.56 1.52 2.11
CA ALA A 62 -18.84 1.05 3.47
C ALA A 62 -18.45 -0.43 3.68
N VAL A 63 -18.65 -1.27 2.65
CA VAL A 63 -18.27 -2.69 2.69
C VAL A 63 -16.76 -2.86 2.81
N LEU A 64 -15.99 -1.99 2.15
CA LEU A 64 -14.53 -1.98 2.26
C LEU A 64 -14.09 -1.62 3.68
N ILE A 65 -14.72 -0.61 4.29
CA ILE A 65 -14.40 -0.14 5.65
C ILE A 65 -14.64 -1.23 6.70
N GLU A 66 -15.78 -1.92 6.63
CA GLU A 66 -16.10 -3.03 7.54
C GLU A 66 -15.09 -4.17 7.46
N ARG A 67 -14.52 -4.41 6.27
CA ARG A 67 -13.58 -5.52 6.00
C ARG A 67 -12.12 -5.13 6.16
N ILE A 68 -11.81 -3.86 6.37
CA ILE A 68 -10.42 -3.38 6.27
C ILE A 68 -9.48 -4.04 7.27
N TYR A 69 -10.01 -4.49 8.41
CA TYR A 69 -9.26 -5.21 9.43
C TYR A 69 -8.99 -6.68 9.08
N ASP A 70 -9.78 -7.25 8.16
CA ASP A 70 -9.62 -8.62 7.66
C ASP A 70 -8.70 -8.69 6.44
N LEU A 71 -8.39 -7.54 5.83
CA LEU A 71 -7.47 -7.39 4.70
C LEU A 71 -6.02 -7.47 5.19
N ALA A 72 -5.57 -8.67 5.56
CA ALA A 72 -4.16 -8.94 5.81
C ALA A 72 -3.42 -9.15 4.48
N PRO A 73 -2.29 -8.46 4.23
CA PRO A 73 -1.42 -8.84 3.12
C PRO A 73 -0.97 -10.30 3.33
N PRO A 74 -0.85 -11.10 2.26
CA PRO A 74 -0.36 -12.46 2.40
C PRO A 74 1.00 -12.42 3.12
N PRO A 75 1.28 -13.39 4.01
CA PRO A 75 2.56 -13.44 4.70
C PRO A 75 3.67 -13.38 3.64
N ARG A 76 4.58 -12.40 3.78
CA ARG A 76 5.73 -12.32 2.89
C ARG A 76 6.44 -13.66 2.96
N SER A 77 6.62 -14.29 1.81
CA SER A 77 7.30 -15.58 1.77
C SER A 77 8.71 -15.38 2.30
N ALA A 78 9.16 -16.20 3.26
CA ALA A 78 10.50 -16.08 3.87
C ALA A 78 11.65 -16.12 2.83
N ALA A 79 11.37 -16.58 1.60
CA ALA A 79 12.29 -16.51 0.48
C ALA A 79 12.58 -15.08 -0.05
N GLN A 80 11.71 -14.10 0.20
CA GLN A 80 11.89 -12.70 -0.20
C GLN A 80 12.72 -11.89 0.81
N ASP A 81 12.76 -12.31 2.07
CA ASP A 81 13.60 -11.71 3.11
C ASP A 81 14.99 -12.36 3.21
N ALA A 82 15.20 -13.48 2.51
CA ALA A 82 16.51 -14.07 2.33
C ALA A 82 17.35 -13.17 1.42
N ILE A 83 18.15 -12.27 2.01
CA ILE A 83 19.18 -11.52 1.29
C ILE A 83 20.05 -12.53 0.51
N PRO A 84 20.03 -12.53 -0.83
CA PRO A 84 20.84 -13.45 -1.60
C PRO A 84 22.30 -12.99 -1.49
N GLY A 85 23.07 -13.61 -0.60
CA GLY A 85 24.51 -13.34 -0.51
C GLY A 85 25.21 -13.58 0.82
N VAL A 86 24.50 -13.79 1.94
CA VAL A 86 25.18 -14.12 3.21
C VAL A 86 25.46 -15.63 3.26
N THR A 87 26.33 -16.08 2.36
CA THR A 87 27.05 -17.33 2.52
C THR A 87 28.06 -17.09 3.64
N ARG A 88 27.83 -17.66 4.82
CA ARG A 88 28.82 -17.66 5.91
C ARG A 88 30.16 -18.16 5.35
N PRO A 89 31.28 -17.47 5.61
CA PRO A 89 32.57 -17.98 5.20
C PRO A 89 32.89 -19.25 6.00
N ARG A 90 33.23 -20.28 5.24
CA ARG A 90 33.78 -21.57 5.65
C ARG A 90 34.92 -21.35 6.64
N ALA A 91 34.80 -21.93 7.83
CA ALA A 91 35.87 -21.96 8.81
C ALA A 91 37.14 -22.49 8.15
N ARG A 92 38.19 -21.67 8.14
CA ARG A 92 39.50 -21.98 7.58
C ARG A 92 40.14 -23.06 8.46
N GLU A 93 40.33 -24.24 7.88
CA GLU A 93 41.21 -25.29 8.37
C GLU A 93 42.58 -24.67 8.71
N GLY A 94 42.91 -24.66 9.99
CA GLY A 94 44.23 -24.39 10.52
C GLY A 94 44.99 -25.71 10.61
N SER A 95 45.91 -25.88 9.67
CA SER A 95 46.81 -27.03 9.51
C SER A 95 47.83 -27.12 10.65
N GLN A 96 48.10 -28.36 11.07
CA GLN A 96 49.41 -28.94 11.45
C GLN A 96 50.44 -28.11 12.24
N SER A 97 50.86 -28.64 13.40
CA SER A 97 52.24 -29.06 13.68
C SER A 97 52.27 -30.08 14.81
#